data_AF-A0A251X6J4-F1
#
_entry.id   AF-A0A251X6J4-F1
#
_cell.length_a   1.000
_cell.length_b   1.000
_cell.length_c   1.000
_cell.angle_alpha   90.00
_cell.angle_beta   90.00
_cell.angle_gamma   90.00
#
_symmetry.space_group_name_H-M   'P 1'
#
loop_
_entity.id
_entity.type
_entity.pdbx_description
1 polymer ?
#
loop_
_entity_poly.entity_id
_entity_poly.type
_entity_poly.pdbx_seq_one_letter_code
_entity_poly.pdbx_strand_id
1 'polypeptide(L)'
;MMRVQTKPLLAFSGLMATLNQLCNQAKTGTFFISTEDNRAVSFVLKNGQIISCSYGHFRGEMALPYMRQIQAGSYAFSEKVFFSLMDEQHLPDTAEIFALLNYQDYTPPMMPSETSEKTQIYRGITLSQSPKNADVISHRKSRRIYRGQILEN
;
A
#
# COMPACT_ATOMS: atom_id res chain seq x y z
N MET A 1 -0.92 27.61 -33.81
CA MET A 1 -0.96 27.92 -32.36
C MET A 1 -1.62 26.77 -31.62
N MET A 2 -0.84 25.90 -30.98
CA MET A 2 -1.40 24.86 -30.09
C MET A 2 -1.67 25.51 -28.73
N ARG A 3 -2.95 25.55 -28.29
CA ARG A 3 -3.29 25.92 -26.91
C ARG A 3 -2.82 24.78 -26.00
N VAL A 4 -1.79 25.04 -25.21
CA VAL A 4 -1.44 24.17 -24.09
C VAL A 4 -2.55 24.35 -23.05
N GLN A 5 -3.45 23.37 -22.95
CA GLN A 5 -4.43 23.33 -21.86
C GLN A 5 -3.67 22.97 -20.59
N THR A 6 -3.35 23.98 -19.77
CA THR A 6 -2.81 23.74 -18.43
C THR A 6 -3.96 23.27 -17.55
N LYS A 7 -3.96 22.00 -17.18
CA LYS A 7 -4.94 21.45 -16.23
C LYS A 7 -4.70 22.14 -14.88
N PRO A 8 -5.73 22.68 -14.21
CA PRO A 8 -5.55 23.39 -12.95
C PRO A 8 -4.95 22.46 -11.90
N LEU A 9 -4.01 22.99 -11.12
CA LEU A 9 -3.41 22.26 -10.01
C LEU A 9 -4.36 22.26 -8.81
N LEU A 10 -4.51 21.10 -8.18
CA LEU A 10 -5.27 20.91 -6.97
C LEU A 10 -4.29 20.79 -5.79
N ALA A 11 -4.61 21.43 -4.67
CA ALA A 11 -3.82 21.29 -3.45
C ALA A 11 -3.82 19.84 -2.94
N PHE A 12 -2.79 19.47 -2.17
CA PHE A 12 -2.63 18.12 -1.63
C PHE A 12 -3.87 17.58 -0.92
N SER A 13 -4.52 18.39 -0.08
CA SER A 13 -5.77 18.02 0.59
C SER A 13 -6.89 17.65 -0.40
N GLY A 14 -7.01 18.40 -1.50
CA GLY A 14 -7.98 18.10 -2.56
C GLY A 14 -7.63 16.84 -3.36
N LEU A 15 -6.35 16.58 -3.59
CA LEU A 15 -5.89 15.32 -4.22
C LEU A 15 -6.24 14.12 -3.32
N MET A 16 -5.96 14.22 -2.03
CA MET A 16 -6.27 13.16 -1.07
C MET A 16 -7.78 12.99 -0.86
N ALA A 17 -8.56 14.07 -0.88
CA ALA A 17 -10.02 14.01 -0.86
C ALA A 17 -10.58 13.28 -2.09
N THR A 18 -10.00 13.53 -3.28
CA THR A 18 -10.37 12.83 -4.51
C THR A 18 -10.03 11.34 -4.41
N LEU A 19 -8.84 10.99 -3.92
CA LEU A 19 -8.44 9.61 -3.70
C LEU A 19 -9.36 8.91 -2.69
N ASN A 20 -9.68 9.55 -1.57
CA ASN A 20 -10.61 9.07 -0.56
C ASN A 20 -12.01 8.83 -1.16
N GLN A 21 -12.50 9.75 -1.99
CA GLN A 21 -13.77 9.56 -2.70
C GLN A 21 -13.73 8.33 -3.63
N LEU A 22 -12.65 8.12 -4.38
CA LEU A 22 -12.50 6.94 -5.24
C LEU A 22 -12.47 5.64 -4.41
N CYS A 23 -11.82 5.66 -3.24
CA CYS A 23 -11.82 4.54 -2.30
C CYS A 23 -13.24 4.24 -1.80
N ASN A 24 -13.99 5.27 -1.39
CA ASN A 24 -15.37 5.15 -0.92
C ASN A 24 -16.35 4.68 -1.99
N GLN A 25 -16.08 4.97 -3.26
CA GLN A 25 -16.86 4.49 -4.40
C GLN A 25 -16.47 3.07 -4.86
N ALA A 26 -15.60 2.38 -4.12
CA ALA A 26 -15.09 1.05 -4.44
C ALA A 26 -14.50 0.96 -5.86
N LYS A 27 -13.85 2.02 -6.34
CA LYS A 27 -13.30 2.07 -7.70
C LYS A 27 -12.09 1.16 -7.87
N THR A 28 -11.94 0.62 -9.07
CA THR A 28 -10.79 -0.17 -9.51
C THR A 28 -10.12 0.54 -10.68
N GLY A 29 -8.83 0.83 -10.57
CA GLY A 29 -8.12 1.65 -11.55
C GLY A 29 -6.84 2.26 -11.00
N THR A 30 -6.24 3.16 -11.75
CA THR A 30 -5.04 3.89 -11.32
C THR A 30 -5.33 5.38 -11.24
N PHE A 31 -5.06 5.95 -10.08
CA PHE A 31 -5.09 7.38 -9.82
C PHE A 31 -3.69 7.95 -10.00
N PHE A 32 -3.51 8.78 -11.03
CA PHE A 32 -2.26 9.44 -11.36
C PHE A 32 -2.28 10.86 -10.84
N ILE A 33 -1.15 11.31 -10.31
CA ILE A 33 -0.89 12.70 -9.96
C ILE A 33 0.40 13.13 -10.67
N SER A 34 0.35 14.26 -11.35
CA SER A 34 1.54 14.99 -11.79
C SER A 34 1.73 16.16 -10.85
N THR A 35 2.77 16.10 -10.03
CA THR A 35 3.08 17.09 -9.00
C THR A 35 3.55 18.41 -9.61
N GLU A 36 3.60 19.47 -8.81
CA GLU A 36 4.17 20.77 -9.14
C GLU A 36 5.62 20.67 -9.64
N ASP A 37 6.40 19.74 -9.08
CA ASP A 37 7.78 19.45 -9.48
C ASP A 37 7.89 18.47 -10.67
N ASN A 38 6.80 18.28 -11.41
CA ASN A 38 6.71 17.37 -12.57
C ASN A 38 7.12 15.91 -12.24
N ARG A 39 6.81 15.45 -11.02
CA ARG A 39 6.99 14.05 -10.63
C ARG A 39 5.70 13.28 -10.83
N ALA A 40 5.84 12.07 -11.37
CA ALA A 40 4.74 11.16 -11.55
C ALA A 40 4.50 10.37 -10.26
N VAL A 41 3.25 10.40 -9.81
CA VAL A 41 2.77 9.67 -8.64
C VAL A 41 1.59 8.83 -9.07
N SER A 42 1.49 7.61 -8.57
CA SER A 42 0.37 6.73 -8.86
C SER A 42 -0.12 6.02 -7.61
N PHE A 43 -1.43 5.80 -7.55
CA PHE A 43 -2.09 4.89 -6.62
C PHE A 43 -2.94 3.91 -7.43
N VAL A 44 -2.73 2.63 -7.22
CA VAL A 44 -3.53 1.58 -7.84
C VAL A 44 -4.59 1.15 -6.84
N LEU A 45 -5.85 1.25 -7.26
CA LEU A 45 -7.03 0.92 -6.49
C LEU A 45 -7.63 -0.38 -7.00
N LYS A 46 -8.00 -1.27 -6.08
CA LYS A 46 -8.78 -2.48 -6.34
C LYS A 46 -9.95 -2.52 -5.37
N ASN A 47 -11.17 -2.39 -5.89
CA ASN A 47 -12.41 -2.34 -5.10
C ASN A 47 -12.34 -1.30 -3.96
N GLY A 48 -11.72 -0.14 -4.22
CA GLY A 48 -11.56 0.93 -3.24
C GLY A 48 -10.39 0.75 -2.25
N GLN A 49 -9.63 -0.34 -2.33
CA GLN A 49 -8.41 -0.54 -1.56
C GLN A 49 -7.18 -0.12 -2.36
N ILE A 50 -6.25 0.61 -1.72
CA ILE A 50 -4.95 0.92 -2.31
C ILE A 50 -4.07 -0.32 -2.22
N ILE A 51 -3.70 -0.89 -3.38
CA ILE A 51 -2.88 -2.11 -3.47
C ILE A 51 -1.44 -1.85 -3.92
N SER A 52 -1.17 -0.68 -4.49
CA SER A 52 0.13 -0.26 -4.97
C SER A 52 0.21 1.26 -5.01
N CYS A 53 1.37 1.83 -4.72
CA CYS A 53 1.58 3.26 -4.85
C CYS A 53 3.02 3.57 -5.27
N SER A 54 3.22 4.74 -5.89
CA SER A 54 4.56 5.14 -6.29
C SER A 54 4.78 6.63 -6.41
N TYR A 55 6.04 7.03 -6.22
CA TYR A 55 6.52 8.40 -6.36
C TYR A 55 7.82 8.38 -7.15
N GLY A 56 7.76 8.68 -8.45
CA GLY A 56 8.90 8.55 -9.36
C GLY A 56 9.43 7.11 -9.40
N HIS A 57 10.62 6.89 -8.84
CA HIS A 57 11.26 5.58 -8.74
C HIS A 57 10.97 4.86 -7.41
N PHE A 58 10.44 5.56 -6.40
CA PHE A 58 10.04 4.94 -5.14
C PHE A 58 8.70 4.21 -5.32
N ARG A 59 8.59 3.03 -4.70
CA ARG A 59 7.43 2.13 -4.80
C ARG A 59 6.99 1.71 -3.40
N GLY A 60 5.69 1.42 -3.24
CA GLY A 60 5.09 0.94 -2.00
C GLY A 60 5.26 1.91 -0.84
N GLU A 61 5.40 1.37 0.37
CA GLU A 61 5.53 2.16 1.60
C GLU A 61 6.66 3.21 1.55
N MET A 62 7.77 2.90 0.86
CA MET A 62 8.90 3.82 0.69
C MET A 62 8.54 5.11 -0.06
N ALA A 63 7.44 5.13 -0.82
CA ALA A 63 6.97 6.31 -1.54
C ALA A 63 6.19 7.30 -0.64
N LEU A 64 5.59 6.82 0.45
CA LEU A 64 4.69 7.62 1.30
C LEU A 64 5.35 8.87 1.91
N PRO A 65 6.60 8.82 2.42
CA PRO A 65 7.26 10.01 2.96
C PRO A 65 7.49 11.11 1.92
N TYR A 66 7.66 10.74 0.65
CA TYR A 66 7.82 11.68 -0.47
C TYR A 66 6.48 12.23 -0.94
N MET A 67 5.44 11.40 -0.95
CA MET A 67 4.08 11.84 -1.27
C MET A 67 3.56 12.90 -0.29
N ARG A 68 3.94 12.81 0.99
CA ARG A 68 3.57 13.82 2.01
C ARG A 68 4.15 15.21 1.75
N GLN A 69 5.16 15.32 0.89
CA GLN A 69 5.82 16.58 0.55
C GLN A 69 5.16 17.30 -0.65
N ILE A 70 4.22 16.65 -1.33
CA ILE A 70 3.48 17.23 -2.44
C ILE A 70 2.63 18.39 -1.91
N GLN A 71 2.74 19.57 -2.53
CA GLN A 71 1.92 20.73 -2.20
C GLN A 71 0.69 20.82 -3.12
N ALA A 72 0.88 20.58 -4.42
CA ALA A 72 -0.19 20.63 -5.40
C ALA A 72 0.11 19.78 -6.63
N GLY A 73 -0.92 19.36 -7.37
CA GLY A 73 -0.73 18.56 -8.57
C GLY A 73 -1.98 18.52 -9.43
N SER A 74 -1.80 18.16 -10.70
CA SER A 74 -2.92 17.74 -11.54
C SER A 74 -3.12 16.24 -11.39
N TYR A 75 -4.36 15.76 -11.54
CA TYR A 75 -4.65 14.34 -11.40
C TYR A 75 -5.44 13.78 -12.58
N ALA A 76 -5.40 12.47 -12.75
CA ALA A 76 -6.25 11.72 -13.67
C ALA A 76 -6.52 10.32 -13.10
N PHE A 77 -7.75 9.84 -13.25
CA PHE A 77 -8.10 8.46 -12.90
C PHE A 77 -8.36 7.66 -14.17
N SER A 78 -7.85 6.43 -14.24
CA SER A 78 -8.08 5.54 -15.37
C SER A 78 -8.31 4.10 -14.91
N GLU A 79 -9.47 3.55 -15.23
CA GLU A 79 -9.82 2.15 -14.98
C GLU A 79 -9.04 1.19 -15.91
N LYS A 80 -8.54 1.69 -17.06
CA LYS A 80 -7.89 0.87 -18.10
C LYS A 80 -6.46 0.45 -17.75
N VAL A 81 -5.77 1.21 -16.91
CA VAL A 81 -4.31 1.03 -16.64
C VAL A 81 -4.06 0.18 -15.38
N PHE A 82 -5.11 -0.41 -14.82
CA PHE A 82 -5.05 -1.24 -13.62
C PHE A 82 -4.10 -2.44 -13.76
N PHE A 83 -4.32 -3.29 -14.77
CA PHE A 83 -3.61 -4.58 -14.90
C PHE A 83 -2.11 -4.44 -15.16
N SER A 84 -1.67 -3.35 -15.80
CA SER A 84 -0.25 -3.13 -16.09
C SER A 84 0.58 -2.67 -14.89
N LEU A 85 -0.08 -2.23 -13.82
CA LEU A 85 0.57 -1.66 -12.62
C LEU A 85 0.18 -2.39 -11.33
N MET A 86 -0.49 -3.54 -11.44
CA MET A 86 -1.10 -4.28 -10.34
C MET A 86 -0.08 -5.06 -9.48
N ASP A 87 1.21 -4.76 -9.56
CA ASP A 87 2.21 -5.39 -8.70
C ASP A 87 1.84 -5.12 -7.24
N GLU A 88 1.34 -6.16 -6.55
CA GLU A 88 1.00 -6.10 -5.14
C GLU A 88 2.26 -5.79 -4.35
N GLN A 89 2.28 -4.60 -3.76
CA GLN A 89 3.41 -4.12 -2.98
C GLN A 89 3.14 -4.37 -1.51
N HIS A 90 4.22 -4.48 -0.72
CA HIS A 90 4.09 -4.40 0.72
C HIS A 90 3.63 -2.99 1.07
N LEU A 91 2.36 -2.88 1.43
CA LEU A 91 1.69 -1.64 1.80
C LEU A 91 0.89 -1.87 3.09
N PRO A 92 0.81 -0.85 3.95
CA PRO A 92 -0.13 -0.84 5.04
C PRO A 92 -1.58 -0.74 4.52
N ASP A 93 -2.55 -0.91 5.42
CA ASP A 93 -3.95 -0.82 5.06
C ASP A 93 -4.30 0.59 4.55
N THR A 94 -5.35 0.71 3.73
CA THR A 94 -5.72 2.00 3.11
C THR A 94 -5.92 3.11 4.15
N ALA A 95 -6.52 2.80 5.31
CA ALA A 95 -6.68 3.75 6.41
C ALA A 95 -5.33 4.24 6.96
N GLU A 96 -4.38 3.32 7.14
CA GLU A 96 -3.04 3.62 7.62
C GLU A 96 -2.23 4.40 6.57
N ILE A 97 -2.42 4.12 5.28
CA ILE A 97 -1.84 4.93 4.19
C ILE A 97 -2.31 6.39 4.30
N PHE A 98 -3.61 6.65 4.48
CA PHE A 98 -4.10 8.02 4.65
C PHE A 98 -3.55 8.69 5.92
N ALA A 99 -3.41 7.95 7.01
CA ALA A 99 -2.80 8.43 8.24
C ALA A 99 -1.32 8.80 8.02
N LEU A 100 -0.53 7.95 7.34
CA LEU A 100 0.88 8.20 6.99
C LEU A 100 1.05 9.41 6.04
N LEU A 101 0.06 9.65 5.18
CA LEU A 101 -0.03 10.84 4.33
C LEU A 101 -0.54 12.09 5.07
N ASN A 102 -0.78 12.00 6.39
CA ASN A 102 -1.34 13.05 7.24
C ASN A 102 -2.72 13.58 6.80
N TYR A 103 -3.53 12.76 6.11
CA TYR A 103 -4.87 13.13 5.69
C TYR A 103 -5.90 12.73 6.76
N GLN A 104 -6.43 13.71 7.48
CA GLN A 104 -7.30 13.49 8.66
C GLN A 104 -8.78 13.30 8.30
N ASP A 105 -9.21 13.74 7.12
CA ASP A 105 -10.60 13.64 6.67
C ASP A 105 -10.90 12.29 6.00
N TYR A 106 -10.07 11.27 6.26
CA TYR A 106 -10.31 9.93 5.77
C TYR A 106 -11.58 9.37 6.43
N THR A 107 -12.56 9.05 5.59
CA THR A 107 -13.77 8.36 6.03
C THR A 107 -13.65 6.95 5.46
N PRO A 108 -13.45 5.92 6.31
CA PRO A 108 -13.40 4.56 5.80
C PRO A 108 -14.73 4.23 5.11
N PRO A 109 -14.70 3.50 3.99
CA PRO A 109 -15.94 3.02 3.39
C PRO A 109 -16.70 2.23 4.44
N MET A 110 -18.02 2.48 4.53
CA MET A 110 -18.93 1.67 5.35
C MET A 110 -19.02 0.26 4.74
N MET A 111 -17.94 -0.51 4.86
CA MET A 111 -17.92 -1.96 4.60
C MET A 111 -17.81 -2.67 5.95
N PRO A 112 -18.42 -3.86 6.09
CA PRO A 112 -18.28 -4.66 7.29
C PRO A 112 -16.80 -4.89 7.54
N SER A 113 -16.36 -4.61 8.75
CA SER A 113 -15.00 -4.85 9.22
C SER A 113 -14.62 -6.32 9.03
N GLU A 114 -14.04 -6.66 7.90
CA GLU A 114 -13.11 -7.78 7.83
C GLU A 114 -11.78 -7.25 8.36
N THR A 115 -11.62 -7.41 9.68
CA THR A 115 -10.34 -7.28 10.35
C THR A 115 -9.37 -8.21 9.65
N SER A 116 -8.55 -7.65 8.77
CA SER A 116 -7.35 -8.31 8.24
C SER A 116 -6.37 -8.46 9.41
N GLU A 117 -6.65 -9.39 10.32
CA GLU A 117 -5.63 -9.94 11.19
C GLU A 117 -4.57 -10.53 10.25
N LYS A 118 -3.42 -9.85 10.14
CA LYS A 118 -2.22 -10.36 9.49
C LYS A 118 -1.77 -11.63 10.23
N THR A 119 -2.46 -12.74 9.99
CA THR A 119 -1.97 -14.07 10.34
C THR A 119 -0.91 -14.39 9.31
N GLN A 120 0.35 -14.09 9.64
CA GLN A 120 1.47 -14.72 8.95
C GLN A 120 1.39 -16.23 9.23
N ILE A 121 0.79 -16.98 8.31
CA ILE A 121 0.80 -18.44 8.35
C ILE A 121 2.19 -18.90 7.89
N TYR A 122 3.15 -18.94 8.81
CA TYR A 122 4.38 -19.69 8.62
C TYR A 122 4.23 -21.03 9.35
N ARG A 123 4.00 -22.09 8.57
CA ARG A 123 4.00 -23.49 9.03
C ARG A 123 3.03 -23.83 10.17
N GLY A 124 1.72 -23.58 9.98
CA GLY A 124 0.67 -24.37 10.65
C GLY A 124 0.75 -24.50 12.18
N ILE A 125 1.06 -23.43 12.91
CA ILE A 125 0.94 -23.41 14.37
C ILE A 125 0.26 -22.11 14.81
N THR A 126 -0.93 -22.22 15.38
CA THR A 126 -1.62 -21.15 16.08
C THR A 126 -0.97 -20.99 17.46
N LEU A 127 -0.29 -19.86 17.68
CA LEU A 127 0.26 -19.50 18.99
C LEU A 127 -0.59 -18.39 19.59
N SER A 128 -1.55 -18.77 20.44
CA SER A 128 -2.18 -17.86 21.38
C SER A 128 -1.14 -17.44 22.42
N GLN A 129 -0.73 -16.17 22.38
CA GLN A 129 0.20 -15.63 23.38
C GLN A 129 -0.55 -15.41 24.69
N SER A 130 -0.22 -16.21 25.71
CA SER A 130 -0.45 -15.88 27.12
C SER A 130 0.92 -15.70 27.80
N PRO A 131 1.16 -14.63 28.57
CA PRO A 131 2.47 -14.34 29.12
C PRO A 131 2.70 -15.18 30.38
N LYS A 132 3.79 -15.95 30.44
CA LYS A 132 4.34 -16.46 31.72
C LYS A 132 5.74 -17.02 31.53
N ASN A 133 6.67 -16.33 32.21
CA ASN A 133 7.85 -16.81 32.92
C ASN A 133 8.73 -17.91 32.30
N ALA A 134 9.99 -17.50 32.14
CA ALA A 134 11.20 -18.21 32.51
C ALA A 134 11.51 -19.56 31.84
N ASP A 135 12.74 -19.56 31.34
CA ASP A 135 13.72 -20.63 31.43
C ASP A 135 14.01 -21.54 30.22
N VAL A 136 15.32 -21.59 29.96
CA VAL A 136 16.13 -22.61 29.27
C VAL A 136 16.09 -22.65 27.73
N ILE A 137 17.16 -22.07 27.18
CA ILE A 137 17.71 -22.27 25.84
C ILE A 137 18.06 -23.76 25.64
N SER A 138 17.50 -24.41 24.63
CA SER A 138 18.04 -25.67 24.10
C SER A 138 17.99 -25.69 22.57
N HIS A 139 19.12 -25.34 21.95
CA HIS A 139 19.33 -25.44 20.51
C HIS A 139 19.54 -26.92 20.12
N ARG A 140 18.54 -27.59 19.54
CA ARG A 140 18.79 -28.80 18.75
C ARG A 140 18.80 -28.44 17.26
N LYS A 141 19.98 -28.55 16.65
CA LYS A 141 20.24 -28.30 15.23
C LYS A 141 19.51 -29.37 14.39
N SER A 142 18.69 -28.96 13.41
CA SER A 142 18.04 -29.89 12.49
C SER A 142 19.03 -30.46 11.46
N ARG A 143 18.92 -31.76 11.15
CA ARG A 143 19.76 -32.50 10.19
C ARG A 143 19.78 -31.82 8.81
N ARG A 144 20.97 -31.72 8.20
CA ARG A 144 21.17 -31.20 6.84
C ARG A 144 20.88 -32.29 5.81
N ILE A 145 20.04 -32.00 4.83
CA ILE A 145 19.70 -32.89 3.71
C ILE A 145 20.27 -32.27 2.44
N TYR A 146 21.03 -33.03 1.65
CA TYR A 146 21.49 -32.59 0.33
C TYR A 146 21.17 -33.65 -0.72
N ARG A 147 20.46 -33.22 -1.77
CA ARG A 147 20.14 -34.02 -2.96
C ARG A 147 19.53 -35.41 -2.67
N GLY A 148 18.56 -35.47 -1.76
CA GLY A 148 17.70 -36.65 -1.57
C GLY A 148 18.29 -37.77 -0.70
N GLN A 149 19.45 -37.58 -0.07
CA GLN A 149 19.97 -38.52 0.93
C GLN A 149 20.22 -37.81 2.26
N ILE A 150 19.79 -38.43 3.36
CA ILE A 150 19.98 -37.90 4.71
C ILE A 150 21.39 -38.27 5.14
N LEU A 151 22.22 -37.26 5.42
CA LEU A 151 23.52 -37.46 6.07
C LEU A 151 23.28 -37.66 7.56
N GLU A 152 23.73 -38.79 8.10
CA GLU A 152 23.80 -39.05 9.54
C GLU A 152 25.16 -38.68 10.08
N ASN A 153 25.14 -37.89 11.16
CA ASN A 153 26.26 -37.67 12.06
C ASN A 153 25.78 -38.01 13.47
#